data_AF-A1CVY4-F1
#
_entry.id   AF-A1CVY4-F1
#
_cell.length_a   1.000
_cell.length_b   1.000
_cell.length_c   1.000
_cell.angle_alpha   90.00
_cell.angle_beta   90.00
_cell.angle_gamma   90.00
#
_symmetry.space_group_name_H-M   'P 1'
#
loop_
_entity.id
_entity.type
_entity.pdbx_description
1 polymer ?
#
loop_
_entity_poly.entity_id
_entity_poly.type
_entity_poly.pdbx_seq_one_letter_code
_entity_poly.pdbx_strand_id
1 'polypeptide(L)'
;MSVFSSMRYCLGDPHDHGALWAALGFMPFGLFFDFMDGKIARWRKKSSLMGQELDSLADLISFGLAPAACAFALGARTLVDHLLLAFFVLCGLTRLARFNVTVAVLPKDKTGKSKYFEGTPIPTTLGIASLMAYWVSQGWILEDLPIGLAAQGTPLEFHPVVLLFVLHGCMMVSKSIKIPKP
;
A
#
# COMPACT_ATOMS: atom_id res chain seq x y z
N MET A 1 -5.14 -2.71 -12.45
CA MET A 1 -4.11 -2.56 -13.52
C MET A 1 -2.68 -2.53 -13.00
N SER A 2 -2.38 -1.88 -11.87
CA SER A 2 -1.02 -1.85 -11.30
C SER A 2 -0.42 -3.24 -11.11
N VAL A 3 -1.10 -4.16 -10.41
CA VAL A 3 -0.65 -5.55 -10.18
C VAL A 3 -0.33 -6.28 -11.49
N PHE A 4 -1.23 -6.22 -12.48
CA PHE A 4 -0.99 -6.86 -13.78
C PHE A 4 0.19 -6.25 -14.54
N SER A 5 0.44 -4.95 -14.39
CA SER A 5 1.58 -4.27 -15.01
C SER A 5 2.89 -4.70 -14.33
N SER A 6 2.89 -4.87 -13.01
CA SER A 6 4.01 -5.47 -12.27
C SER A 6 4.28 -6.90 -12.71
N MET A 7 3.24 -7.72 -12.88
CA MET A 7 3.39 -9.10 -13.39
C MET A 7 3.91 -9.12 -14.83
N ARG A 8 3.44 -8.20 -15.68
CA ARG A 8 3.91 -8.08 -17.07
C ARG A 8 5.39 -7.73 -17.14
N TYR A 9 5.88 -6.87 -16.24
CA TYR A 9 7.31 -6.60 -16.10
C TYR A 9 8.10 -7.86 -15.71
N CYS A 10 7.60 -8.65 -14.74
CA CYS A 10 8.26 -9.90 -14.33
C CYS A 10 8.35 -10.96 -15.44
N LEU A 11 7.43 -10.94 -16.40
CA LEU A 11 7.38 -11.88 -17.53
C LEU A 11 8.04 -11.35 -18.81
N GLY A 12 8.34 -10.05 -18.86
CA GLY A 12 8.87 -9.35 -20.02
C GLY A 12 10.39 -9.22 -20.00
N ASP A 13 10.91 -8.37 -20.89
CA ASP A 13 12.32 -7.99 -20.89
C ASP A 13 12.61 -7.08 -19.67
N PRO A 14 13.59 -7.42 -18.82
CA PRO A 14 14.06 -6.58 -17.71
C PRO A 14 14.38 -5.13 -18.09
N HIS A 15 14.78 -4.88 -19.35
CA HIS A 15 15.11 -3.54 -19.83
C HIS A 15 13.89 -2.72 -20.27
N ASP A 16 12.71 -3.34 -20.40
CA ASP A 16 11.46 -2.63 -20.70
C ASP A 16 10.80 -2.13 -19.41
N HIS A 17 11.19 -0.92 -19.00
CA HIS A 17 10.64 -0.29 -17.80
C HIS A 17 9.21 0.25 -18.02
N GLY A 18 8.64 0.17 -19.22
CA GLY A 18 7.33 0.74 -19.55
C GLY A 18 6.20 0.13 -18.71
N ALA A 19 6.23 -1.20 -18.52
CA ALA A 19 5.27 -1.90 -17.67
C ALA A 19 5.38 -1.48 -16.19
N LEU A 20 6.58 -1.18 -15.73
CA LEU A 20 6.84 -0.83 -14.35
C LEU A 20 6.45 0.63 -14.04
N TRP A 21 6.72 1.55 -14.98
CA TRP A 21 6.17 2.92 -14.94
C TRP A 21 4.65 2.94 -14.98
N ALA A 22 4.03 2.08 -15.79
CA ALA A 22 2.57 1.92 -15.80
C ALA A 22 2.07 1.42 -14.44
N ALA A 23 2.74 0.42 -13.84
CA ALA A 23 2.37 -0.11 -12.51
C ALA A 23 2.35 0.99 -11.43
N LEU A 24 3.39 1.83 -11.42
CA LEU A 24 3.53 2.95 -10.50
C LEU A 24 2.53 4.07 -10.80
N GLY A 25 2.29 4.37 -12.08
CA GLY A 25 1.34 5.38 -12.52
C GLY A 25 -0.12 5.02 -12.18
N PHE A 26 -0.51 3.75 -12.19
CA PHE A 26 -1.88 3.34 -11.86
C PHE A 26 -2.24 3.46 -10.37
N MET A 27 -1.27 3.49 -9.45
CA MET A 27 -1.53 3.65 -8.01
C MET A 27 -2.18 5.01 -7.66
N PRO A 28 -1.65 6.18 -8.08
CA PRO A 28 -2.31 7.46 -7.84
C PRO A 28 -3.65 7.60 -8.55
N PHE A 29 -3.84 6.95 -9.70
CA PHE A 29 -5.16 6.85 -10.32
C PHE A 29 -6.15 6.09 -9.42
N GLY A 30 -5.73 4.99 -8.80
CA GLY A 30 -6.54 4.26 -7.82
C GLY A 30 -7.01 5.16 -6.67
N LEU A 31 -6.11 5.97 -6.11
CA LEU A 31 -6.46 6.96 -5.09
C LEU A 31 -7.46 8.00 -5.59
N PHE A 32 -7.28 8.48 -6.81
CA PHE A 32 -8.21 9.45 -7.38
C PHE A 32 -9.64 8.87 -7.49
N PHE A 33 -9.77 7.60 -7.91
CA PHE A 33 -11.06 6.93 -8.00
C PHE A 33 -11.69 6.65 -6.62
N ASP A 34 -10.91 6.22 -5.64
CA ASP A 34 -11.38 6.04 -4.25
C ASP A 34 -11.99 7.35 -3.67
N PHE A 35 -11.28 8.48 -3.84
CA PHE A 35 -11.81 9.78 -3.43
C PHE A 35 -13.13 10.17 -4.14
N MET A 36 -13.27 9.79 -5.41
CA MET A 36 -14.48 10.05 -6.18
C MET A 36 -15.64 9.17 -5.70
N ASP A 37 -15.42 7.87 -5.50
CA ASP A 37 -16.44 6.92 -5.05
C ASP A 37 -16.96 7.29 -3.65
N GLY A 38 -16.06 7.69 -2.74
CA GLY A 38 -16.43 8.22 -1.42
C GLY A 38 -17.20 9.55 -1.47
N LYS A 39 -17.00 10.38 -2.50
CA LYS A 39 -17.78 11.62 -2.71
C LYS A 39 -19.17 11.30 -3.26
N ILE A 40 -19.26 10.40 -4.24
CA ILE A 40 -20.52 9.98 -4.87
C ILE A 40 -21.40 9.23 -3.86
N ALA A 41 -20.84 8.36 -3.02
CA ALA A 41 -21.56 7.66 -1.97
C ALA A 41 -22.20 8.62 -0.96
N ARG A 42 -21.47 9.67 -0.55
CA ARG A 42 -22.00 10.73 0.33
C ARG A 42 -23.13 11.53 -0.33
N TRP A 43 -23.00 11.84 -1.62
CA TRP A 43 -24.04 12.54 -2.37
C TRP A 43 -25.32 11.72 -2.51
N ARG A 44 -25.21 10.39 -2.71
CA ARG A 44 -26.38 9.51 -2.87
C ARG A 44 -27.10 9.18 -1.56
N LYS A 45 -26.56 9.57 -0.38
CA LYS A 45 -27.10 9.28 0.97
C LYS A 45 -27.53 7.82 1.19
N LYS A 46 -27.03 6.89 0.36
CA LYS A 46 -27.28 5.45 0.41
C LYS A 46 -25.94 4.76 0.48
N SER A 47 -25.52 4.38 1.68
CA SER A 47 -24.38 3.49 1.89
C SER A 47 -24.92 2.10 2.23
N SER A 48 -24.65 1.12 1.38
CA SER A 48 -24.92 -0.29 1.69
C SER A 48 -23.75 -0.88 2.48
N LEU A 49 -24.03 -1.77 3.44
CA LEU A 49 -23.00 -2.53 4.15
C LEU A 49 -22.10 -3.32 3.19
N MET A 50 -22.71 -3.94 2.18
CA MET A 50 -21.95 -4.66 1.15
C MET A 50 -21.05 -3.73 0.32
N GLY A 51 -21.47 -2.48 0.11
CA GLY A 51 -20.65 -1.49 -0.59
C GLY A 51 -19.41 -1.09 0.22
N GLN A 52 -19.55 -0.96 1.55
CA GLN A 52 -18.43 -0.63 2.45
C GLN A 52 -17.37 -1.73 2.49
N GLU A 53 -17.80 -3.00 2.51
CA GLU A 53 -16.85 -4.12 2.46
C GLU A 53 -16.14 -4.21 1.10
N LEU A 54 -16.85 -3.96 -0.02
CA LEU A 54 -16.24 -3.93 -1.35
C LEU A 54 -15.22 -2.79 -1.50
N ASP A 55 -15.53 -1.61 -0.95
CA ASP A 55 -14.63 -0.45 -0.89
C ASP A 55 -13.34 -0.79 -0.14
N SER A 56 -13.48 -1.43 1.02
CA SER A 56 -12.34 -1.86 1.84
C SER A 56 -11.45 -2.90 1.17
N LEU A 57 -12.06 -3.84 0.41
CA LEU A 57 -11.30 -4.81 -0.39
C LEU A 57 -10.58 -4.13 -1.55
N ALA A 58 -11.20 -3.16 -2.21
CA ALA A 58 -10.58 -2.37 -3.26
C ALA A 58 -9.39 -1.56 -2.73
N ASP A 59 -9.53 -0.96 -1.55
CA ASP A 59 -8.45 -0.25 -0.85
C ASP A 59 -7.28 -1.16 -0.51
N LEU A 60 -7.56 -2.36 0.01
CA LEU A 60 -6.52 -3.35 0.32
C LEU A 60 -5.71 -3.73 -0.92
N ILE A 61 -6.39 -3.94 -2.05
CA ILE A 61 -5.73 -4.30 -3.31
C ILE A 61 -4.92 -3.12 -3.85
N SER A 62 -5.49 -1.91 -3.80
CA SER A 62 -4.90 -0.71 -4.40
C SER A 62 -3.71 -0.16 -3.62
N PHE A 63 -3.73 -0.27 -2.28
CA PHE A 63 -2.73 0.36 -1.41
C PHE A 63 -1.92 -0.63 -0.56
N GLY A 64 -2.37 -1.87 -0.43
CA GLY A 64 -1.62 -2.96 0.18
C GLY A 64 -0.94 -3.82 -0.88
N LEU A 65 -1.74 -4.49 -1.71
CA LEU A 65 -1.23 -5.49 -2.65
C LEU A 65 -0.44 -4.88 -3.81
N ALA A 66 -0.93 -3.80 -4.42
CA ALA A 66 -0.27 -3.17 -5.57
C ALA A 66 1.17 -2.71 -5.28
N PRO A 67 1.48 -1.96 -4.21
CA PRO A 67 2.87 -1.60 -3.91
C PRO A 67 3.72 -2.81 -3.52
N ALA A 68 3.18 -3.83 -2.85
CA ALA A 68 3.90 -5.07 -2.56
C ALA A 68 4.27 -5.85 -3.83
N ALA A 69 3.32 -5.97 -4.78
CA ALA A 69 3.55 -6.59 -6.08
C ALA A 69 4.58 -5.80 -6.91
N CYS A 70 4.57 -4.46 -6.82
CA CYS A 70 5.54 -3.62 -7.47
C CYS A 70 6.95 -3.79 -6.87
N ALA A 71 7.07 -3.90 -5.56
CA ALA A 71 8.35 -4.17 -4.88
C ALA A 71 8.94 -5.53 -5.29
N PHE A 72 8.11 -6.56 -5.38
CA PHE A 72 8.51 -7.86 -5.91
C PHE A 72 8.99 -7.77 -7.37
N ALA A 73 8.25 -7.01 -8.20
CA ALA A 73 8.65 -6.79 -9.59
C ALA A 73 10.00 -6.08 -9.71
N LEU A 74 10.25 -5.10 -8.84
CA LEU A 74 11.51 -4.35 -8.76
C LEU A 74 12.73 -5.19 -8.35
N GLY A 75 12.55 -6.38 -7.77
CA GLY A 75 13.67 -7.28 -7.45
C GLY A 75 13.66 -7.86 -6.03
N ALA A 76 12.72 -7.44 -5.16
CA ALA A 76 12.58 -8.01 -3.81
C ALA A 76 11.94 -9.41 -3.87
N ARG A 77 12.74 -10.41 -4.27
CA ARG A 77 12.30 -11.77 -4.63
C ARG A 77 12.81 -12.86 -3.68
N THR A 78 13.47 -12.50 -2.58
CA THR A 78 13.93 -13.52 -1.63
C THR A 78 12.75 -14.09 -0.84
N LEU A 79 12.93 -15.27 -0.24
CA LEU A 79 11.90 -15.88 0.60
C LEU A 79 11.49 -14.98 1.78
N VAL A 80 12.46 -14.30 2.37
CA VAL A 80 12.22 -13.37 3.48
C VAL A 80 11.49 -12.12 2.99
N ASP A 81 11.86 -11.57 1.82
CA ASP A 81 11.16 -10.43 1.22
C ASP A 81 9.67 -10.73 1.05
N HIS A 82 9.32 -11.92 0.56
CA HIS A 82 7.92 -12.34 0.39
C HIS A 82 7.16 -12.34 1.72
N LEU A 83 7.77 -12.86 2.78
CA LEU A 83 7.15 -12.89 4.11
C LEU A 83 6.93 -11.47 4.66
N LEU A 84 7.90 -10.59 4.47
CA LEU A 84 7.82 -9.19 4.94
C LEU A 84 6.80 -8.37 4.12
N LEU A 85 6.74 -8.58 2.80
CA LEU A 85 5.73 -7.95 1.94
C LEU A 85 4.33 -8.48 2.25
N ALA A 86 4.17 -9.79 2.50
CA ALA A 86 2.91 -10.37 2.94
C ALA A 86 2.49 -9.79 4.32
N PHE A 87 3.42 -9.64 5.25
CA PHE A 87 3.18 -8.98 6.53
C PHE A 87 2.65 -7.55 6.35
N PHE A 88 3.25 -6.77 5.45
CA PHE A 88 2.75 -5.43 5.11
C PHE A 88 1.30 -5.44 4.60
N VAL A 89 0.94 -6.36 3.72
CA VAL A 89 -0.44 -6.51 3.23
C VAL A 89 -1.39 -6.88 4.38
N LEU A 90 -0.99 -7.79 5.28
CA LEU A 90 -1.77 -8.18 6.45
C LEU A 90 -1.95 -7.02 7.45
N CYS A 91 -0.95 -6.15 7.61
CA CYS A 91 -1.09 -4.92 8.38
C CYS A 91 -2.17 -3.99 7.78
N GLY A 92 -2.15 -3.81 6.45
CA GLY A 92 -3.18 -3.07 5.74
C GLY A 92 -4.59 -3.64 5.96
N LEU A 93 -4.73 -4.96 5.82
CA LEU A 93 -5.99 -5.68 6.07
C LEU A 93 -6.50 -5.46 7.50
N THR A 94 -5.61 -5.58 8.50
CA THR A 94 -5.98 -5.40 9.92
C THR A 94 -6.47 -3.99 10.20
N ARG A 95 -5.85 -2.98 9.58
CA ARG A 95 -6.27 -1.59 9.69
C ARG A 95 -7.67 -1.38 9.11
N LEU A 96 -7.93 -1.88 7.91
CA LEU A 96 -9.22 -1.77 7.22
C LEU A 96 -10.33 -2.48 8.00
N ALA A 97 -10.08 -3.72 8.44
CA ALA A 97 -11.02 -4.47 9.26
C ALA A 97 -11.37 -3.73 10.57
N ARG A 98 -10.38 -3.10 11.23
CA ARG A 98 -10.62 -2.28 12.42
C ARG A 98 -11.47 -1.04 12.10
N PHE A 99 -11.21 -0.37 10.96
CA PHE A 99 -11.99 0.77 10.54
C PHE A 99 -13.46 0.39 10.32
N ASN A 100 -13.73 -0.70 9.61
CA ASN A 100 -15.10 -1.18 9.36
C ASN A 100 -15.85 -1.51 10.66
N VAL A 101 -15.20 -2.19 11.60
CA VAL A 101 -15.78 -2.50 12.92
C VAL A 101 -16.02 -1.23 13.73
N THR A 102 -15.09 -0.27 13.71
CA THR A 102 -15.21 1.00 14.45
C THR A 102 -16.39 1.82 13.93
N VAL A 103 -16.59 1.86 12.61
CA VAL A 103 -17.74 2.53 11.97
C VAL A 103 -19.07 1.83 12.30
N ALA A 104 -19.07 0.51 12.44
CA ALA A 104 -20.27 -0.27 12.79
C ALA A 104 -20.68 -0.14 14.26
N VAL A 105 -19.71 0.04 15.18
CA VAL A 105 -19.94 -0.01 16.64
C VAL A 105 -20.06 1.39 17.28
N LEU A 106 -19.54 2.46 16.67
CA LEU A 106 -19.65 3.81 17.22
C LEU A 106 -21.10 4.36 17.11
N PRO A 107 -21.77 4.67 18.23
CA PRO A 107 -23.01 5.44 18.20
C PRO A 107 -22.71 6.83 17.62
N LYS A 108 -23.54 7.29 16.68
CA LYS A 108 -23.47 8.66 16.14
C LYS A 108 -23.92 9.65 17.22
N ASP A 109 -23.01 10.04 18.10
CA ASP A 109 -23.28 11.10 19.09
C ASP A 109 -23.25 12.50 18.47
N LYS A 110 -24.22 13.31 18.92
CA LYS A 110 -24.61 14.63 18.39
C LYS A 110 -23.58 15.77 18.59
N THR A 111 -22.31 15.46 18.87
CA THR A 111 -21.25 16.45 19.20
C THR A 111 -20.01 16.40 18.29
N GLY A 112 -19.98 15.50 17.31
CA GLY A 112 -19.50 15.80 15.96
C GLY A 112 -18.08 16.34 15.71
N LYS A 113 -17.05 16.10 16.54
CA LYS A 113 -15.64 16.34 16.15
C LYS A 113 -14.66 15.33 16.78
N SER A 114 -14.27 14.30 16.04
CA SER A 114 -13.05 13.55 16.37
C SER A 114 -11.83 14.44 16.08
N LYS A 115 -11.08 14.79 17.14
CA LYS A 115 -9.98 15.76 17.11
C LYS A 115 -8.63 15.19 16.64
N TYR A 116 -8.54 13.89 16.35
CA TYR A 116 -7.29 13.22 15.97
C TYR A 116 -7.57 12.22 14.85
N PHE A 117 -6.74 12.23 13.80
CA PHE A 117 -6.66 11.11 12.86
C PHE A 117 -5.83 10.00 13.54
N GLU A 118 -6.40 8.83 13.73
CA GLU A 118 -5.65 7.63 14.13
C GLU A 118 -5.05 6.98 12.88
N GLY A 119 -3.71 6.94 12.82
CA GLY A 119 -2.94 6.32 11.74
C GLY A 119 -2.62 7.25 10.56
N THR A 120 -1.54 6.96 9.83
CA THR A 120 -1.17 7.70 8.62
C THR A 120 -2.20 7.45 7.52
N PRO A 121 -2.78 8.48 6.88
CA PRO A 121 -3.80 8.27 5.85
C PRO A 121 -3.22 7.44 4.69
N ILE A 122 -4.06 6.64 4.04
CA ILE A 122 -3.70 5.75 2.91
C ILE A 122 -2.77 6.39 1.86
N PRO A 123 -2.81 7.71 1.56
CA PRO A 123 -1.83 8.37 0.68
C PRO A 123 -0.36 8.24 1.12
N THR A 124 -0.05 7.83 2.35
CA THR A 124 1.34 7.58 2.74
C THR A 124 1.94 6.38 2.00
N THR A 125 1.11 5.44 1.51
CA THR A 125 1.55 4.34 0.63
C THR A 125 1.99 4.84 -0.74
N LEU A 126 1.46 5.98 -1.21
CA LEU A 126 1.99 6.68 -2.40
C LEU A 126 3.37 7.26 -2.17
N GLY A 127 3.76 7.52 -0.91
CA GLY A 127 5.14 7.87 -0.57
C GLY A 127 6.09 6.73 -0.92
N ILE A 128 5.72 5.49 -0.61
CA ILE A 128 6.48 4.30 -1.02
C ILE A 128 6.45 4.13 -2.54
N ALA A 129 5.30 4.32 -3.19
CA ALA A 129 5.22 4.29 -4.66
C ALA A 129 6.13 5.35 -5.32
N SER A 130 6.18 6.55 -4.75
CA SER A 130 7.05 7.64 -5.24
C SER A 130 8.53 7.31 -5.04
N LEU A 131 8.88 6.70 -3.90
CA LEU A 131 10.24 6.23 -3.64
C LEU A 131 10.65 5.11 -4.61
N MET A 132 9.75 4.16 -4.88
CA MET A 132 9.95 3.14 -5.91
C MET A 132 10.11 3.77 -7.30
N ALA A 133 9.30 4.76 -7.66
CA ALA A 133 9.46 5.49 -8.93
C ALA A 133 10.82 6.20 -9.03
N TYR A 134 11.30 6.74 -7.90
CA TYR A 134 12.65 7.30 -7.84
C TYR A 134 13.72 6.23 -8.08
N TRP A 135 13.61 5.04 -7.48
CA TRP A 135 14.55 3.94 -7.75
C TRP A 135 14.61 3.57 -9.23
N VAL A 136 13.46 3.50 -9.89
CA VAL A 136 13.37 3.23 -11.34
C VAL A 136 14.04 4.32 -12.16
N SER A 137 13.86 5.58 -11.77
CA SER A 137 14.50 6.72 -12.44
C SER A 137 16.04 6.69 -12.32
N GLN A 138 16.56 6.14 -11.22
CA GLN A 138 18.00 5.98 -10.99
C GLN A 138 18.56 4.67 -11.55
N GLY A 139 17.70 3.78 -12.10
CA GLY A 139 18.10 2.45 -12.55
C GLY A 139 18.36 1.46 -11.41
N TRP A 140 17.95 1.76 -10.18
CA TRP A 140 18.10 0.90 -9.01
C TRP A 140 17.03 -0.18 -8.99
N ILE A 141 17.16 -1.13 -9.90
CA ILE A 141 16.23 -2.23 -10.12
C ILE A 141 16.99 -3.56 -10.11
N LEU A 142 16.28 -4.63 -9.79
CA LEU A 142 16.78 -6.00 -9.75
C LEU A 142 18.00 -6.13 -8.82
N GLU A 143 19.19 -6.32 -9.38
CA GLU A 143 20.43 -6.53 -8.63
C GLU A 143 20.96 -5.23 -7.99
N ASP A 144 20.58 -4.07 -8.54
CA ASP A 144 21.00 -2.74 -8.08
C ASP A 144 19.99 -2.12 -7.09
N LEU A 145 19.20 -2.95 -6.40
CA LEU A 145 18.28 -2.46 -5.38
C LEU A 145 19.05 -1.68 -4.29
N PRO A 146 18.49 -0.55 -3.81
CA PRO A 146 19.17 0.28 -2.82
C PRO A 146 19.49 -0.53 -1.57
N ILE A 147 20.61 -0.23 -0.90
CA ILE A 147 21.08 -0.92 0.32
C ILE A 147 21.55 -2.38 0.05
N GLY A 148 21.31 -2.93 -1.14
CA GLY A 148 21.79 -4.26 -1.56
C GLY A 148 21.15 -5.41 -0.79
N LEU A 149 21.74 -6.60 -0.91
CA LEU A 149 21.30 -7.80 -0.22
C LEU A 149 21.95 -7.91 1.17
N ALA A 150 21.15 -8.02 2.23
CA ALA A 150 21.65 -8.34 3.56
C ALA A 150 21.70 -9.86 3.77
N ALA A 151 22.62 -10.29 4.62
CA ALA A 151 22.81 -11.70 5.00
C ALA A 151 23.06 -12.65 3.79
N GLN A 152 23.77 -12.14 2.78
CA GLN A 152 24.11 -12.88 1.57
C GLN A 152 24.83 -14.20 1.90
N GLY A 153 24.35 -15.30 1.32
CA GLY A 153 24.88 -16.65 1.59
C GLY A 153 24.25 -17.37 2.79
N THR A 154 23.26 -16.77 3.44
CA THR A 154 22.40 -17.44 4.44
C THR A 154 21.03 -17.73 3.84
N PRO A 155 20.29 -18.74 4.34
CA PRO A 155 18.91 -19.00 3.92
C PRO A 155 17.93 -17.86 4.29
N LEU A 156 18.40 -16.84 5.02
CA LEU A 156 17.63 -15.68 5.46
C LEU A 156 18.05 -14.39 4.74
N GLU A 157 18.58 -14.51 3.51
CA GLU A 157 18.89 -13.35 2.69
C GLU A 157 17.64 -12.50 2.39
N PHE A 158 17.79 -11.19 2.48
CA PHE A 158 16.68 -10.26 2.27
C PHE A 158 17.19 -8.88 1.85
N HIS A 159 16.33 -8.11 1.20
CA HIS A 159 16.62 -6.73 0.85
C HIS A 159 16.17 -5.80 2.00
N PRO A 160 17.08 -5.05 2.65
CA PRO A 160 16.73 -4.16 3.74
C PRO A 160 15.69 -3.09 3.37
N VAL A 161 15.56 -2.75 2.09
CA VAL A 161 14.51 -1.85 1.58
C VAL A 161 13.09 -2.34 1.89
N VAL A 162 12.89 -3.66 2.02
CA VAL A 162 11.59 -4.24 2.38
C VAL A 162 11.22 -3.93 3.83
N LEU A 163 12.20 -3.64 4.70
CA LEU A 163 11.91 -3.17 6.05
C LEU A 163 11.16 -1.82 6.06
N LEU A 164 11.30 -0.99 5.01
CA LEU A 164 10.50 0.23 4.87
C LEU A 164 9.00 -0.11 4.75
N PHE A 165 8.65 -1.18 4.04
CA PHE A 165 7.28 -1.67 3.95
C PHE A 165 6.79 -2.16 5.31
N VAL A 166 7.62 -2.92 6.04
CA VAL A 166 7.29 -3.40 7.38
C VAL A 166 7.07 -2.24 8.35
N LEU A 167 7.98 -1.27 8.39
CA LEU A 167 7.86 -0.06 9.21
C LEU A 167 6.58 0.71 8.86
N HIS A 168 6.27 0.84 7.57
CA HIS A 168 5.03 1.47 7.12
C HIS A 168 3.78 0.69 7.56
N GLY A 169 3.79 -0.63 7.42
CA GLY A 169 2.73 -1.52 7.91
C GLY A 169 2.50 -1.36 9.42
N CYS A 170 3.58 -1.36 10.19
CA CYS A 170 3.56 -1.10 11.62
C CYS A 170 2.99 0.29 11.93
N MET A 171 3.38 1.33 11.20
CA MET A 171 2.80 2.68 11.34
C MET A 171 1.31 2.73 11.01
N MET A 172 0.85 1.97 10.01
CA MET A 172 -0.57 1.89 9.65
C MET A 172 -1.44 1.23 10.74
N VAL A 173 -0.88 0.29 11.50
CA VAL A 173 -1.60 -0.44 12.57
C VAL A 173 -1.42 0.21 13.95
N SER A 174 -0.35 0.99 14.13
CA SER A 174 0.03 1.61 15.39
C SER A 174 -1.00 2.65 15.85
N LYS A 175 -1.51 2.45 17.07
CA LYS A 175 -2.42 3.38 17.77
C LYS A 175 -1.70 4.63 18.32
N SER A 176 -0.38 4.75 18.15
CA SER A 176 0.43 5.76 18.83
C SER A 176 0.61 7.05 18.02
N ILE A 177 0.40 7.02 16.69
CA ILE A 177 0.61 8.20 15.84
C ILE A 177 -0.68 9.03 15.81
N LYS A 178 -0.69 10.08 16.64
CA LYS A 178 -1.74 11.11 16.69
C LYS A 178 -1.31 12.30 15.82
N ILE A 179 -1.79 12.38 14.58
CA ILE A 179 -1.50 13.54 13.71
C ILE A 179 -2.55 14.64 14.01
N PRO A 180 -2.14 15.85 14.45
CA PRO A 180 -3.06 16.96 14.66
C PRO A 180 -3.53 17.54 13.32
N LYS A 181 -4.83 17.85 13.20
CA LYS A 181 -5.39 18.57 12.05
C LYS A 181 -4.95 20.05 12.07
N PRO A 182 -4.64 20.68 10.93
CA PRO A 182 -4.68 22.14 10.80
C PRO A 182 -6.13 22.66 10.86
#